data_AF-A0AAU9MHC6-F1
#
_entry.id   AF-A0AAU9MHC6-F1
#
_cell.length_a   1.000
_cell.length_b   1.000
_cell.length_c   1.000
_cell.angle_alpha   90.00
_cell.angle_beta   90.00
_cell.angle_gamma   90.00
#
_symmetry.space_group_name_H-M   'P 1'
#
loop_
_entity.id
_entity.type
_entity.pdbx_description
1 polymer ?
#
loop_
_entity_poly.entity_id
_entity_poly.type
_entity_poly.pdbx_seq_one_letter_code
_entity_poly.pdbx_strand_id
1 'polypeptide(L)'
;MPSRAYGEHSWSPDYRRHMTENHLNRITNEDMTINLLQTQLELSLIREDFQDQLCELQKGVNRDLDAMNREVDDVRAGQLDISNILDDLKNHIFSLQGSHVKMVVEHNKRKKVKYFVGIVGVATVGVCTYMFFK
;
A
#
# COMPACT_ATOMS: atom_id res chain seq x y z
N MET A 1 -54.22 23.50 109.59
CA MET A 1 -54.59 23.86 108.20
C MET A 1 -53.42 23.51 107.28
N PRO A 2 -53.69 22.95 106.09
CA PRO A 2 -52.72 22.24 105.26
C PRO A 2 -52.11 23.16 104.18
N SER A 3 -50.98 22.76 103.58
CA SER A 3 -50.80 22.91 102.13
C SER A 3 -49.86 21.84 101.58
N ARG A 4 -50.39 21.06 100.64
CA ARG A 4 -49.69 20.07 99.81
C ARG A 4 -48.91 20.79 98.71
N ALA A 5 -47.72 20.29 98.38
CA ALA A 5 -47.17 20.44 97.04
C ALA A 5 -46.72 19.04 96.56
N TYR A 6 -47.42 18.56 95.52
CA TYR A 6 -47.06 17.41 94.69
C TYR A 6 -45.96 17.82 93.69
N GLY A 7 -45.23 16.84 93.15
CA GLY A 7 -44.32 17.03 92.02
C GLY A 7 -43.19 15.99 92.06
N GLU A 8 -43.45 14.74 91.70
CA GLU A 8 -43.33 14.19 90.33
C GLU A 8 -41.98 13.49 90.12
N HIS A 9 -42.08 12.18 89.87
CA HIS A 9 -40.99 11.33 89.42
C HIS A 9 -40.48 11.79 88.06
N SER A 10 -39.20 12.16 87.98
CA SER A 10 -38.49 12.40 86.73
C SER A 10 -37.47 11.29 86.53
N TRP A 11 -37.82 10.30 85.71
CA TRP A 11 -36.89 9.34 85.14
C TRP A 11 -36.02 10.08 84.12
N SER A 12 -34.72 10.23 84.38
CA SER A 12 -33.76 10.77 83.41
C SER A 12 -33.16 9.61 82.59
N PRO A 13 -33.42 9.51 81.28
CA PRO A 13 -32.66 8.60 80.43
C PRO A 13 -31.34 9.31 80.08
N ASP A 14 -30.26 8.88 80.72
CA ASP A 14 -28.89 9.29 80.39
C ASP A 14 -28.45 8.61 79.07
N TYR A 15 -29.10 8.98 77.97
CA TYR A 15 -28.75 8.60 76.60
C TYR A 15 -28.14 9.80 75.88
N ARG A 16 -27.03 10.34 76.38
CA ARG A 16 -26.28 11.33 75.61
C ARG A 16 -24.80 11.35 75.96
N ARG A 17 -24.11 10.24 75.69
CA ARG A 17 -22.65 10.27 75.48
C ARG A 17 -22.10 9.05 74.72
N HIS A 18 -22.78 8.67 73.64
CA HIS A 18 -22.17 7.91 72.55
C HIS A 18 -22.38 8.69 71.24
N MET A 19 -21.86 9.92 71.19
CA MET A 19 -21.47 10.48 69.90
C MET A 19 -20.11 9.88 69.62
N THR A 20 -20.17 8.73 68.95
CA THR A 20 -19.11 8.13 68.16
C THR A 20 -18.22 9.24 67.61
N GLU A 21 -16.94 9.22 68.00
CA GLU A 21 -15.88 9.88 67.25
C GLU A 21 -15.92 9.30 65.84
N ASN A 22 -16.76 9.89 65.00
CA ASN A 22 -16.58 9.79 63.58
C ASN A 22 -15.23 10.45 63.36
N HIS A 23 -14.20 9.63 63.19
CA HIS A 23 -13.05 9.92 62.35
C HIS A 23 -13.59 10.41 61.00
N LEU A 24 -14.03 11.66 60.96
CA LEU A 24 -14.13 12.45 59.76
C LEU A 24 -12.71 12.41 59.22
N ASN A 25 -12.51 11.57 58.22
CA ASN A 25 -11.32 11.52 57.41
C ASN A 25 -11.17 12.93 56.83
N ARG A 26 -10.51 13.80 57.58
CA ARG A 26 -10.41 15.22 57.31
C ARG A 26 -9.38 15.34 56.22
N ILE A 27 -9.81 15.02 54.99
CA ILE A 27 -9.05 15.31 53.78
C ILE A 27 -8.81 16.81 53.82
N THR A 28 -7.58 17.19 54.11
CA THR A 28 -7.21 18.59 54.15
C THR A 28 -7.09 19.09 52.72
N ASN A 29 -7.20 20.41 52.53
CA ASN A 29 -6.98 21.01 51.21
C ASN A 29 -5.58 20.67 50.66
N GLU A 30 -4.62 20.46 51.55
CA GLU A 30 -3.26 20.01 51.24
C GLU A 30 -3.26 18.59 50.66
N ASP A 31 -3.97 17.64 51.28
CA ASP A 31 -4.12 16.27 50.76
C ASP A 31 -4.77 16.25 49.36
N MET A 32 -5.77 17.10 49.13
CA MET A 32 -6.41 17.21 47.81
C MET A 32 -5.43 17.77 46.76
N THR A 33 -4.63 18.75 47.15
CA THR A 33 -3.63 19.37 46.27
C THR A 33 -2.51 18.40 45.93
N ILE A 34 -2.05 17.61 46.90
CA ILE A 34 -1.03 16.57 46.71
C ILE A 34 -1.55 15.49 45.75
N ASN A 35 -2.76 14.98 45.96
CA ASN A 35 -3.36 13.98 45.07
C ASN A 35 -3.56 14.51 43.65
N LEU A 36 -3.94 15.79 43.52
CA LEU A 36 -4.08 16.43 42.20
C LEU A 36 -2.74 16.53 41.48
N LEU A 37 -1.68 16.95 42.16
CA LEU A 37 -0.33 17.05 41.61
C LEU A 37 0.21 15.68 41.21
N GLN A 38 -0.03 14.65 42.03
CA GLN A 38 0.38 13.28 41.72
C GLN A 38 -0.34 12.75 40.47
N THR A 39 -1.66 12.96 40.39
CA THR A 39 -2.45 12.58 39.20
C THR A 39 -1.97 13.33 37.95
N GLN A 40 -1.65 14.61 38.06
CA GLN A 40 -1.12 15.40 36.94
C GLN A 40 0.27 14.91 36.48
N LEU A 41 1.12 14.49 37.42
CA LEU A 41 2.44 13.93 37.10
C LEU A 41 2.30 12.58 36.38
N GLU A 42 1.45 11.68 36.90
CA GLU A 42 1.18 10.39 36.27
C GLU A 42 0.60 10.55 34.86
N LEU A 43 -0.36 11.47 34.67
CA LEU A 43 -0.92 11.78 33.36
C LEU A 43 0.12 12.38 32.40
N SER A 44 1.03 13.22 32.91
CA SER A 44 2.12 13.79 32.11
C SER A 44 3.07 12.71 31.63
N LEU A 45 3.46 11.78 32.51
CA LEU A 45 4.33 10.65 32.17
C LEU A 45 3.68 9.70 31.15
N ILE A 46 2.40 9.36 31.35
CA ILE A 46 1.65 8.53 30.42
C ILE A 46 1.57 9.23 29.05
N ARG A 47 1.32 10.54 29.03
CA ARG A 47 1.23 11.31 27.78
C ARG A 47 2.56 11.30 27.02
N GLU A 48 3.68 11.44 27.71
CA GLU A 48 5.02 11.40 27.09
C GLU A 48 5.30 10.02 26.47
N ASP A 49 5.05 8.94 27.21
CA ASP A 49 5.20 7.56 26.70
C ASP A 49 4.30 7.30 25.47
N PHE A 50 3.04 7.75 25.51
CA PHE A 50 2.16 7.66 24.34
C PHE A 50 2.68 8.48 23.14
N GLN A 51 3.28 9.65 23.37
CA GLN A 51 3.84 10.46 22.29
C GLN A 51 5.05 9.77 21.65
N ASP A 52 5.92 9.17 22.46
CA ASP A 52 7.07 8.42 21.97
C ASP A 52 6.63 7.20 21.16
N GLN A 53 5.68 6.42 21.67
CA GLN A 53 5.12 5.28 20.94
C GLN A 53 4.46 5.69 19.62
N LEU A 54 3.72 6.80 19.60
CA LEU A 54 3.13 7.33 18.36
C LEU A 54 4.20 7.79 17.38
N CYS A 55 5.27 8.41 17.86
CA CYS A 55 6.41 8.83 17.04
C CYS A 55 7.12 7.62 16.43
N GLU A 56 7.35 6.56 17.20
CA GLU A 56 7.94 5.31 16.71
C GLU A 56 7.04 4.62 15.70
N LEU A 57 5.74 4.53 15.98
CA LEU A 57 4.76 3.97 15.05
C LEU A 57 4.74 4.75 13.74
N GLN A 58 4.70 6.08 13.81
CA GLN A 58 4.72 6.94 12.61
C GLN A 58 6.00 6.73 11.80
N LYS A 59 7.16 6.62 12.45
CA LYS A 59 8.42 6.31 11.77
C LYS A 59 8.40 4.92 11.13
N GLY A 60 7.81 3.93 11.79
CA GLY A 60 7.63 2.58 11.25
C GLY A 60 6.78 2.59 9.99
N VAL A 61 5.58 3.16 10.08
CA VAL A 61 4.65 3.27 8.95
C VAL A 61 5.26 4.02 7.78
N ASN A 62 5.99 5.12 8.02
CA ASN A 62 6.65 5.87 6.95
C ASN A 62 7.73 5.02 6.24
N ARG A 63 8.52 4.24 6.99
CA ARG A 63 9.53 3.35 6.39
C ARG A 63 8.88 2.27 5.52
N ASP A 64 7.79 1.69 5.99
CA ASP A 64 7.06 0.65 5.25
C ASP A 64 6.42 1.23 3.98
N LEU A 65 5.86 2.44 4.07
CA LEU A 65 5.28 3.14 2.92
C LEU A 65 6.36 3.51 1.89
N ASP A 66 7.53 3.97 2.34
CA ASP A 66 8.68 4.23 1.47
C ASP A 66 9.18 2.97 0.78
N ALA A 67 9.23 1.84 1.49
CA ALA A 67 9.62 0.55 0.91
C ALA A 67 8.62 0.10 -0.17
N MET A 68 7.33 0.19 0.12
CA MET A 68 6.27 -0.16 -0.83
C MET A 68 6.30 0.73 -2.08
N ASN A 69 6.54 2.03 -1.91
CA ASN A 69 6.69 2.94 -3.05
C ASN A 69 7.86 2.55 -3.97
N ARG A 70 8.98 2.11 -3.40
CA ARG A 70 10.12 1.62 -4.20
C ARG A 70 9.77 0.36 -4.98
N GLU A 71 9.07 -0.60 -4.37
CA GLU A 71 8.62 -1.80 -5.07
C GLU A 71 7.66 -1.47 -6.22
N VAL A 72 6.72 -0.54 -6.00
CA VAL A 72 5.81 -0.05 -7.04
C VAL A 72 6.58 0.61 -8.18
N ASP A 73 7.60 1.42 -7.86
CA ASP A 73 8.47 2.06 -8.84
C ASP A 73 9.28 1.04 -9.65
N ASP A 74 9.82 0.01 -9.01
CA ASP A 74 10.54 -1.09 -9.67
C ASP A 74 9.63 -1.88 -10.62
N VAL A 75 8.40 -2.19 -10.19
CA VAL A 75 7.40 -2.85 -11.04
C VAL A 75 7.06 -1.98 -12.25
N ARG A 76 6.87 -0.67 -12.03
CA ARG A 76 6.59 0.28 -13.11
C ARG A 76 7.75 0.38 -14.11
N ALA A 77 8.99 0.38 -13.63
CA ALA A 77 10.18 0.36 -14.47
C ALA A 77 10.26 -0.94 -15.30
N GLY A 78 10.00 -2.09 -14.66
CA GLY A 78 9.98 -3.39 -15.35
C GLY A 78 8.88 -3.49 -16.41
N GLN A 79 7.70 -2.93 -16.16
CA GLN A 79 6.61 -2.87 -17.17
C GLN A 79 6.99 -2.03 -18.39
N LEU A 80 7.67 -0.89 -18.18
CA LEU A 80 8.16 -0.06 -19.28
C LEU A 80 9.20 -0.80 -20.12
N ASP A 81 10.13 -1.52 -19.48
CA ASP A 81 11.14 -2.32 -20.17
C ASP A 81 10.50 -3.45 -21.01
N ILE A 82 9.56 -4.19 -20.43
CA ILE A 82 8.80 -5.24 -21.14
C ILE A 82 8.04 -4.65 -22.33
N SER A 83 7.40 -3.48 -22.17
CA SER A 83 6.70 -2.80 -23.26
C SER A 83 7.66 -2.45 -24.39
N ASN A 84 8.84 -1.93 -24.06
CA ASN A 84 9.84 -1.56 -25.06
C ASN A 84 10.39 -2.78 -25.81
N ILE A 85 10.65 -3.89 -25.11
CA ILE A 85 11.06 -5.17 -25.72
C ILE A 85 9.95 -5.68 -26.65
N LEU A 86 8.69 -5.58 -26.24
CA LEU A 86 7.56 -6.01 -27.07
C LEU A 86 7.43 -5.18 -28.35
N ASP A 87 7.63 -3.88 -28.26
CA ASP A 87 7.61 -2.99 -29.42
C ASP A 87 8.77 -3.27 -30.38
N ASP A 88 9.98 -3.49 -29.85
CA ASP A 88 11.14 -3.89 -30.66
C ASP A 88 10.91 -5.23 -31.37
N LEU A 89 10.40 -6.23 -30.64
CA LEU A 89 10.05 -7.52 -31.21
C LEU A 89 9.00 -7.41 -32.31
N LYS A 90 7.95 -6.59 -32.09
CA LYS A 90 6.92 -6.33 -33.09
C LYS A 90 7.51 -5.69 -34.34
N ASN A 91 8.37 -4.68 -34.18
CA ASN A 91 9.06 -4.04 -35.29
C ASN A 91 9.97 -5.02 -36.05
N HIS A 92 10.67 -5.90 -35.34
CA HIS A 92 11.48 -6.95 -35.95
C HIS A 92 10.62 -7.91 -36.78
N ILE A 93 9.48 -8.37 -36.25
CA ILE A 93 8.56 -9.25 -36.98
C ILE A 93 8.02 -8.56 -38.24
N PHE A 94 7.62 -7.29 -38.14
CA PHE A 94 7.17 -6.52 -39.31
C PHE A 94 8.28 -6.39 -40.37
N SER A 95 9.51 -6.11 -39.95
CA SER A 95 10.67 -6.06 -40.85
C SER A 95 10.92 -7.41 -41.54
N LEU A 96 10.81 -8.51 -40.78
CA LEU A 96 10.99 -9.87 -41.31
C LEU A 96 9.90 -10.24 -42.33
N GLN A 97 8.64 -9.87 -42.06
CA GLN A 97 7.55 -10.07 -43.02
C GLN A 97 7.82 -9.28 -44.32
N GLY A 98 8.26 -8.03 -44.21
CA GLY A 98 8.65 -7.22 -45.37
C GLY A 98 9.78 -7.86 -46.19
N SER A 99 10.82 -8.37 -45.52
CA SER A 99 11.94 -9.04 -46.18
C SER A 99 11.51 -10.36 -46.84
N HIS A 100 10.66 -11.13 -46.18
CA HIS A 100 10.13 -12.39 -46.70
C HIS A 100 9.27 -12.15 -47.95
N VAL A 101 8.36 -11.17 -47.91
CA VAL A 101 7.55 -10.79 -49.09
C VAL A 101 8.45 -10.35 -50.24
N LYS A 102 9.47 -9.51 -49.97
CA LYS A 102 10.43 -9.09 -50.99
C LYS A 102 11.16 -10.29 -51.61
N MET A 103 11.64 -11.21 -50.79
CA MET A 103 12.33 -12.43 -51.24
C MET A 103 11.42 -13.30 -52.12
N VAL A 104 10.16 -13.52 -51.71
CA VAL A 104 9.19 -14.30 -52.49
C VAL A 104 8.91 -13.65 -53.84
N VAL A 105 8.73 -12.33 -53.88
CA VAL A 105 8.49 -11.57 -55.12
C VAL A 105 9.70 -11.66 -56.05
N GLU A 106 10.91 -11.44 -55.54
CA GLU A 106 12.14 -11.55 -56.33
C GLU A 106 12.35 -12.97 -56.87
N HIS A 107 12.11 -13.99 -56.04
CA HIS A 107 12.20 -15.38 -56.46
C HIS A 107 11.22 -15.69 -57.61
N ASN A 108 9.97 -15.23 -57.50
CA ASN A 108 8.97 -15.41 -58.56
C ASN A 108 9.35 -14.68 -59.85
N LYS A 109 9.89 -13.45 -59.75
CA LYS A 109 10.40 -12.70 -60.91
C LYS A 109 11.52 -13.49 -61.61
N ARG A 110 12.52 -13.97 -60.86
CA ARG A 110 13.62 -14.77 -61.41
C ARG A 110 13.12 -16.04 -62.09
N LYS A 111 12.16 -16.75 -61.50
CA LYS A 111 11.57 -17.97 -62.07
C LYS A 111 10.86 -17.70 -63.40
N LYS A 112 10.06 -16.62 -63.49
CA LYS A 112 9.40 -16.21 -64.73
C LYS A 112 10.40 -15.87 -65.84
N VAL A 113 11.46 -15.12 -65.52
CA VAL A 113 12.51 -14.76 -66.50
C VAL A 113 13.22 -16.02 -67.03
N LYS A 114 13.62 -16.95 -66.16
CA LYS A 114 14.23 -18.22 -66.59
C LYS A 114 13.31 -19.00 -67.53
N TYR A 115 12.02 -19.08 -67.21
CA TYR A 115 11.04 -19.77 -68.05
C TYR A 115 10.91 -19.13 -69.44
N PHE A 116 10.83 -17.80 -69.50
CA PHE A 116 10.73 -17.06 -70.76
C PHE A 116 11.98 -17.24 -71.63
N VAL A 117 13.17 -17.13 -71.05
CA VAL A 117 14.45 -17.38 -71.75
C VAL A 117 14.51 -18.81 -72.28
N GLY A 118 14.03 -19.80 -71.52
CA GLY A 118 13.94 -21.19 -71.96
C GLY A 118 13.05 -21.35 -73.20
N ILE A 119 11.85 -20.76 -73.20
CA ILE A 119 10.93 -20.82 -74.35
C ILE A 119 11.55 -20.16 -75.58
N VAL A 120 12.10 -18.95 -75.42
CA VAL A 120 12.73 -18.21 -76.54
C VAL A 120 13.90 -19.00 -77.10
N GLY A 121 14.74 -19.58 -76.23
CA GLY A 121 15.89 -20.39 -76.64
C GLY A 121 15.49 -21.64 -77.43
N VAL A 122 14.44 -22.35 -77.00
CA VAL A 122 13.93 -23.52 -77.74
C VAL A 122 13.36 -23.09 -79.10
N ALA A 123 12.61 -21.99 -79.15
CA ALA A 123 12.05 -21.48 -80.39
C ALA A 123 13.13 -21.03 -81.39
N THR A 124 14.16 -20.31 -80.95
CA THR A 124 15.26 -19.90 -81.82
C THR A 124 16.07 -21.08 -82.33
N VAL A 125 16.40 -22.06 -81.49
CA VAL A 125 17.08 -23.28 -81.94
C VAL A 125 16.24 -24.00 -82.99
N GLY A 126 14.93 -24.16 -82.75
CA GLY A 126 14.00 -24.79 -83.70
C GLY A 126 13.96 -24.08 -85.06
N VAL A 127 13.86 -22.75 -85.08
CA VAL A 127 13.89 -21.93 -86.30
C VAL A 127 15.23 -22.06 -87.02
N CYS A 128 16.34 -21.98 -86.29
CA CYS A 128 17.67 -22.16 -86.87
C CYS A 128 17.81 -23.55 -87.51
N THR A 129 17.46 -24.63 -86.81
CA THR A 129 17.50 -25.98 -87.39
C THR A 129 16.61 -26.12 -88.62
N TYR A 130 15.41 -25.53 -88.61
CA TYR A 130 14.52 -25.55 -89.78
C TYR A 130 15.12 -24.80 -90.98
N MET A 131 15.80 -23.67 -90.76
CA MET A 131 16.44 -22.92 -91.83
C MET A 131 17.71 -23.60 -92.38
N PHE A 132 18.47 -24.33 -91.57
CA PHE A 132 19.69 -25.00 -92.00
C PHE A 132 19.45 -26.35 -92.69
N PHE A 133 18.34 -27.02 -92.40
CA PHE A 133 18.00 -28.35 -92.95
C PHE A 133 16.91 -28.29 -94.04
N LYS A 134 16.54 -27.10 -94.49
CA LYS A 134 15.67 -26.86 -95.66
C LYS A 134 16.50 -26.34 -96.82
#